data_AF-A0ABD3XUG5-F1
#
_entry.id   AF-A0ABD3XUG5-F1
#
_cell.length_a   1.000
_cell.length_b   1.000
_cell.length_c   1.000
_cell.angle_alpha   90.00
_cell.angle_beta   90.00
_cell.angle_gamma   90.00
#
_symmetry.space_group_name_H-M   'P 1'
#
loop_
_entity.id
_entity.type
_entity.pdbx_description
1 polymer ?
#
loop_
_entity_poly.entity_id
_entity_poly.type
_entity_poly.pdbx_seq_one_letter_code
_entity_poly.pdbx_strand_id
1 'polypeptide(L)'
;VENYYLTPCMLRQESPGEFVSLEQDVRLVSTPVLCCVFRGKYLPPPFFHRLIAACITRWPVSKKKDTSEHLIFCGCCMFDLDLFHRLTLYCRNHIVFARITRLVIDEVKTPEARLCSRVRKYITLNLSKITSCLGQNLQYELCTQCPASRMDSADGMVWLSPPFEMWFADEGHDQDAPIMPEHMNYARLSVALIPVCGNALRRILLTHFPVPYADIYEVILAKKLKLVRPLNNTQIQVLFPDPLGNNVGTLDQFDISMLYYLIRNVSTVTEPKTGWDRDPCDQPRDTSLGASVERIRSYRNHINGHSADGRISRQVSDDYWNKFEYVIHDIEAVLCEQVCSQELEKQRRQVISIYEAC
;
A
#
# COMPACT_ATOMS: atom_id res chain seq x y z
N VAL A 1 -3.26 -32.38 -33.40
CA VAL A 1 -3.01 -31.36 -32.36
C VAL A 1 -1.66 -31.73 -31.77
N GLU A 2 -0.61 -30.96 -32.08
CA GLU A 2 0.71 -31.21 -31.50
C GLU A 2 0.67 -30.83 -30.02
N ASN A 3 1.01 -31.79 -29.15
CA ASN A 3 1.08 -31.59 -27.72
C ASN A 3 2.46 -30.99 -27.39
N TYR A 4 2.54 -29.66 -27.36
CA TYR A 4 3.75 -28.97 -26.94
C TYR A 4 3.83 -28.93 -25.41
N TYR A 5 4.98 -29.31 -24.87
CA TYR A 5 5.30 -29.14 -23.45
C TYR A 5 6.17 -27.90 -23.29
N LEU A 6 5.79 -27.04 -22.36
CA LEU A 6 6.58 -25.86 -22.03
C LEU A 6 7.52 -26.19 -20.87
N THR A 7 8.82 -25.98 -21.08
CA THR A 7 9.86 -26.17 -20.07
C THR A 7 10.42 -24.80 -19.69
N PRO A 8 9.97 -24.17 -18.59
CA PRO A 8 10.30 -22.78 -18.26
C PRO A 8 11.81 -22.47 -18.18
N CYS A 9 12.63 -23.41 -17.70
CA CYS A 9 14.08 -23.22 -17.61
C CYS A 9 14.80 -23.23 -18.96
N MET A 10 14.14 -23.71 -20.02
CA MET A 10 14.69 -23.79 -21.39
C MET A 10 14.10 -22.70 -22.30
N LEU A 11 13.35 -21.76 -21.74
CA LEU A 11 12.82 -20.62 -22.50
C LEU A 11 13.94 -19.69 -22.92
N ARG A 12 13.74 -19.01 -24.06
CA ARG A 12 14.66 -17.96 -24.51
C ARG A 12 14.81 -16.89 -23.42
N GLN A 13 16.04 -16.40 -23.24
CA GLN A 13 16.25 -15.21 -22.44
C GLN A 13 15.67 -13.99 -23.15
N GLU A 14 15.22 -13.04 -22.37
CA GLU A 14 14.78 -11.74 -22.88
C GLU A 14 15.97 -11.00 -23.48
N SER A 15 15.77 -10.35 -24.64
CA SER A 15 16.80 -9.45 -25.19
C SER A 15 16.83 -8.12 -24.43
N PRO A 16 18.01 -7.50 -24.18
CA PRO A 16 18.10 -6.27 -23.40
C PRO A 16 17.22 -5.15 -23.98
N GLY A 17 16.20 -4.72 -23.23
CA GLY A 17 15.28 -3.66 -23.64
C GLY A 17 14.01 -4.12 -24.37
N GLU A 18 13.82 -5.41 -24.60
CA GLU A 18 12.58 -5.97 -25.17
C GLU A 18 11.40 -5.76 -24.23
N PHE A 19 11.59 -5.96 -22.92
CA PHE A 19 10.55 -5.71 -21.93
C PHE A 19 10.24 -4.22 -21.76
N VAL A 20 11.28 -3.37 -21.77
CA VAL A 20 11.12 -1.91 -21.67
C VAL A 20 10.39 -1.36 -22.89
N SER A 21 10.70 -1.86 -24.09
CA SER A 21 9.99 -1.46 -25.32
C SER A 21 8.55 -1.96 -25.34
N LEU A 22 8.26 -3.17 -24.81
CA LEU A 22 6.90 -3.70 -24.68
C LEU A 22 6.03 -2.93 -23.65
N GLU A 23 6.64 -2.26 -22.67
CA GLU A 23 5.95 -1.42 -21.68
C GLU A 23 5.91 0.08 -22.05
N GLN A 24 6.83 0.56 -22.89
CA GLN A 24 6.85 1.95 -23.37
C GLN A 24 5.92 2.20 -24.56
N ASP A 25 5.42 1.13 -25.18
CA ASP A 25 4.49 1.21 -26.30
C ASP A 25 3.07 1.52 -25.78
N VAL A 26 2.64 2.77 -25.97
CA VAL A 26 1.25 3.28 -25.80
C VAL A 26 0.76 3.51 -24.37
N ARG A 27 0.79 4.76 -23.88
CA ARG A 27 -0.07 5.35 -22.81
C ARG A 27 -0.63 4.37 -21.75
N LEU A 28 0.19 3.49 -21.17
CA LEU A 28 -0.29 2.43 -20.29
C LEU A 28 -0.61 2.97 -18.89
N VAL A 29 -1.78 2.62 -18.35
CA VAL A 29 -2.12 2.90 -16.93
C VAL A 29 -2.00 1.60 -16.14
N SER A 30 -1.06 1.58 -15.20
CA SER A 30 -0.71 0.37 -14.43
C SER A 30 -1.17 0.46 -12.98
N THR A 31 -1.55 -0.67 -12.38
CA THR A 31 -1.71 -0.77 -10.93
C THR A 31 -0.35 -0.72 -10.23
N PRO A 32 -0.29 -0.36 -8.93
CA PRO A 32 0.87 -0.67 -8.10
C PRO A 32 1.31 -2.13 -8.27
N VAL A 33 2.61 -2.35 -8.42
CA VAL A 33 3.20 -3.67 -8.67
C VAL A 33 3.16 -4.48 -7.39
N LEU A 34 2.56 -5.67 -7.42
CA LEU A 34 2.66 -6.62 -6.32
C LEU A 34 4.03 -7.29 -6.38
N CYS A 35 4.78 -7.19 -5.32
CA CYS A 35 6.12 -7.73 -5.18
C CYS A 35 6.12 -8.80 -4.08
N CYS A 36 6.87 -9.87 -4.30
CA CYS A 36 7.02 -11.00 -3.39
C CYS A 36 8.52 -11.20 -3.16
N VAL A 37 9.00 -10.80 -1.99
CA VAL A 37 10.42 -10.73 -1.63
C VAL A 37 10.77 -11.94 -0.76
N PHE A 38 11.67 -12.79 -1.24
CA PHE A 38 12.09 -13.99 -0.51
C PHE A 38 13.16 -13.67 0.52
N ARG A 39 12.96 -14.15 1.75
CA ARG A 39 13.93 -14.04 2.84
C ARG A 39 15.19 -14.84 2.52
N GLY A 40 16.33 -14.39 3.04
CA GLY A 40 17.63 -15.01 2.77
C GLY A 40 18.19 -14.74 1.37
N LYS A 41 17.60 -13.80 0.61
CA LYS A 41 18.02 -13.42 -0.75
C LYS A 41 18.07 -14.59 -1.72
N TYR A 42 17.19 -15.58 -1.53
CA TYR A 42 17.15 -16.78 -2.34
C TYR A 42 15.73 -17.02 -2.87
N LEU A 43 15.59 -17.03 -4.20
CA LEU A 43 14.40 -17.51 -4.89
C LEU A 43 14.68 -18.91 -5.45
N PRO A 44 14.00 -19.96 -4.98
CA PRO A 44 14.19 -21.29 -5.55
C PRO A 44 13.85 -21.28 -7.04
N PRO A 45 14.74 -21.77 -7.93
CA PRO A 45 14.46 -21.85 -9.37
C PRO A 45 13.10 -22.48 -9.73
N PRO A 46 12.62 -23.56 -9.08
CA PRO A 46 11.31 -24.14 -9.42
C PRO A 46 10.12 -23.28 -8.99
N PHE A 47 10.31 -22.29 -8.10
CA PHE A 47 9.22 -21.47 -7.57
C PHE A 47 8.51 -20.71 -8.68
N PHE A 48 9.28 -19.91 -9.43
CA PHE A 48 8.72 -19.07 -10.49
C PHE A 48 8.11 -19.92 -11.61
N HIS A 49 8.73 -21.05 -11.95
CA HIS A 49 8.23 -21.97 -12.97
C HIS A 49 6.85 -22.55 -12.61
N ARG A 50 6.64 -22.92 -11.35
CA ARG A 50 5.33 -23.42 -10.88
C ARG A 50 4.27 -22.31 -10.90
N LEU A 51 4.66 -21.07 -10.62
CA LEU A 51 3.74 -19.93 -10.70
C LEU A 51 3.32 -19.66 -12.14
N ILE A 52 4.26 -19.67 -13.09
CA ILE A 52 3.96 -19.54 -14.52
C ILE A 52 3.04 -20.67 -14.99
N ALA A 53 3.32 -21.92 -14.61
CA ALA A 53 2.46 -23.05 -14.95
C ALA A 53 1.02 -22.85 -14.44
N ALA A 54 0.85 -22.38 -13.19
CA ALA A 54 -0.45 -22.07 -12.63
C ALA A 54 -1.17 -20.94 -13.39
N CYS A 55 -0.44 -19.94 -13.89
CA CYS A 55 -1.01 -18.84 -14.66
C CYS A 55 -1.40 -19.25 -16.09
N ILE A 56 -0.61 -20.10 -16.77
CA ILE A 56 -0.91 -20.62 -18.11
C ILE A 56 -2.22 -21.41 -18.12
N THR A 57 -2.54 -22.12 -17.03
CA THR A 57 -3.83 -22.84 -16.94
C THR A 57 -5.04 -21.91 -16.81
N ARG A 58 -4.82 -20.63 -16.48
CA ARG A 58 -5.87 -19.67 -16.18
C ARG A 58 -6.05 -18.60 -17.24
N TRP A 59 -4.96 -18.17 -17.86
CA TRP A 59 -4.94 -17.07 -18.83
C TRP A 59 -4.05 -17.42 -20.03
N PRO A 60 -4.45 -17.01 -21.25
CA PRO A 60 -3.61 -17.17 -22.42
C PRO A 60 -2.34 -16.32 -22.30
N VAL A 61 -1.22 -16.86 -22.76
CA VAL A 61 0.04 -16.11 -22.87
C VAL A 61 -0.12 -15.06 -23.97
N SER A 62 0.22 -13.82 -23.64
CA SER A 62 0.13 -12.69 -24.57
C SER A 62 1.03 -12.90 -25.78
N LYS A 63 0.62 -12.36 -26.92
CA LYS A 63 1.43 -12.36 -28.15
C LYS A 63 1.95 -10.96 -28.45
N LYS A 64 3.12 -10.89 -29.09
CA LYS A 64 3.64 -9.64 -29.63
C LYS A 64 2.71 -9.16 -30.75
N LYS A 65 2.46 -7.84 -30.83
CA LYS A 65 1.62 -7.26 -31.88
C LYS A 65 2.19 -7.66 -33.25
N ASP A 66 1.30 -8.09 -34.14
CA ASP A 66 1.61 -8.44 -35.53
C ASP A 66 2.58 -9.63 -35.71
N THR A 67 2.83 -10.43 -34.66
CA THR A 67 3.59 -11.68 -34.77
C THR A 67 2.89 -12.86 -34.08
N SER A 68 3.31 -14.09 -34.41
CA SER A 68 2.86 -15.31 -33.72
C SER A 68 3.67 -15.62 -32.46
N GLU A 69 4.59 -14.73 -32.06
CA GLU A 69 5.48 -14.96 -30.92
C GLU A 69 4.78 -14.74 -29.59
N HIS A 70 4.91 -15.72 -28.70
CA HIS A 70 4.39 -15.65 -27.34
C HIS A 70 5.38 -14.88 -26.44
N LEU A 71 4.84 -14.00 -25.60
CA LEU A 71 5.57 -13.18 -24.63
C LEU A 71 5.84 -13.98 -23.36
N ILE A 72 6.66 -15.02 -23.50
CA ILE A 72 7.12 -15.89 -22.42
C ILE A 72 8.63 -16.14 -22.57
N PHE A 73 9.36 -15.84 -21.51
CA PHE A 73 10.81 -15.79 -21.46
C PHE A 73 11.30 -16.47 -20.16
N CYS A 74 12.59 -16.80 -20.11
CA CYS A 74 13.20 -17.27 -18.87
C CYS A 74 13.16 -16.15 -17.82
N GLY A 75 12.33 -16.31 -16.80
CA GLY A 75 12.16 -15.33 -15.72
C GLY A 75 11.12 -14.21 -15.98
N CYS A 76 10.38 -14.24 -17.10
CA CYS A 76 9.36 -13.24 -17.41
C CYS A 76 8.22 -13.81 -18.27
N CYS A 77 6.98 -13.40 -18.03
CA CYS A 77 5.82 -13.82 -18.82
C CYS A 77 4.68 -12.80 -18.75
N MET A 78 3.96 -12.66 -19.87
CA MET A 78 2.78 -11.81 -19.99
C MET A 78 1.53 -12.64 -20.32
N PHE A 79 0.41 -12.29 -19.69
CA PHE A 79 -0.89 -12.93 -19.88
C PHE A 79 -1.98 -11.92 -20.20
N ASP A 80 -2.84 -12.23 -21.16
CA ASP A 80 -4.01 -11.40 -21.45
C ASP A 80 -5.14 -11.79 -20.49
N LEU A 81 -5.54 -10.86 -19.61
CA LEU A 81 -6.59 -11.08 -18.61
C LEU A 81 -7.99 -10.91 -19.21
N ASP A 82 -8.12 -9.94 -20.12
CA ASP A 82 -9.27 -9.65 -20.96
C ASP A 82 -8.80 -8.81 -22.18
N LEU A 83 -9.73 -8.17 -22.90
CA LEU A 83 -9.44 -7.33 -24.08
C LEU A 83 -8.63 -6.06 -23.76
N PHE A 84 -8.62 -5.63 -22.51
CA PHE A 84 -8.09 -4.34 -22.08
C PHE A 84 -6.99 -4.46 -21.02
N HIS A 85 -6.78 -5.62 -20.41
CA HIS A 85 -5.87 -5.77 -19.28
C HIS A 85 -4.88 -6.91 -19.50
N ARG A 86 -3.65 -6.65 -19.09
CA ARG A 86 -2.53 -7.58 -19.15
C ARG A 86 -1.93 -7.78 -17.77
N LEU A 87 -1.59 -9.03 -17.44
CA LEU A 87 -0.78 -9.38 -16.28
C LEU A 87 0.65 -9.64 -16.74
N THR A 88 1.60 -8.93 -16.15
CA THR A 88 3.03 -9.14 -16.34
C THR A 88 3.61 -9.77 -15.07
N LEU A 89 4.23 -10.94 -15.21
CA LEU A 89 4.96 -11.62 -14.15
C LEU A 89 6.45 -11.67 -14.51
N TYR A 90 7.32 -11.27 -13.59
CA TYR A 90 8.76 -11.40 -13.79
C TYR A 90 9.47 -11.66 -12.47
N CYS A 91 10.66 -12.27 -12.51
CA CYS A 91 11.50 -12.44 -11.34
C CYS A 91 12.88 -11.84 -11.56
N ARG A 92 13.39 -11.18 -10.52
CA ARG A 92 14.76 -10.65 -10.51
C ARG A 92 15.36 -10.82 -9.13
N ASN A 93 16.59 -11.34 -9.06
CA ASN A 93 17.25 -11.71 -7.82
C ASN A 93 16.38 -12.66 -6.97
N HIS A 94 15.91 -12.17 -5.83
CA HIS A 94 15.08 -12.90 -4.86
C HIS A 94 13.65 -12.34 -4.79
N ILE A 95 13.20 -11.66 -5.84
CA ILE A 95 11.91 -10.97 -5.87
C ILE A 95 11.11 -11.43 -7.09
N VAL A 96 9.84 -11.76 -6.87
CA VAL A 96 8.84 -11.99 -7.91
C VAL A 96 7.92 -10.78 -7.98
N PHE A 97 7.68 -10.28 -9.18
CA PHE A 97 6.89 -9.09 -9.46
C PHE A 97 5.65 -9.47 -10.28
N ALA A 98 4.53 -8.83 -9.96
CA ALA A 98 3.26 -8.99 -10.63
C ALA A 98 2.60 -7.63 -10.86
N ARG A 99 2.43 -7.25 -12.12
CA ARG A 99 1.85 -5.97 -12.53
C ARG A 99 0.60 -6.21 -13.38
N ILE A 100 -0.46 -5.45 -13.12
CA ILE A 100 -1.64 -5.42 -13.96
C ILE A 100 -1.67 -4.09 -14.69
N THR A 101 -1.75 -4.15 -16.00
CA THR A 101 -1.66 -2.99 -16.88
C THR A 101 -2.90 -2.92 -17.75
N ARG A 102 -3.51 -1.74 -17.86
CA ARG A 102 -4.57 -1.49 -18.83
C ARG A 102 -3.96 -0.99 -20.15
N LEU A 103 -4.30 -1.67 -21.23
CA LEU A 103 -3.97 -1.33 -22.61
C LEU A 103 -4.97 -0.24 -23.06
N VAL A 104 -4.52 1.00 -23.19
CA VAL A 104 -5.42 2.15 -23.41
C VAL A 104 -5.98 2.18 -24.83
N ILE A 105 -7.31 2.31 -24.91
CA ILE A 105 -8.07 2.76 -26.08
C ILE A 105 -8.82 4.02 -25.59
N ASP A 106 -8.34 5.18 -26.02
CA ASP A 106 -8.95 6.52 -25.98
C ASP A 106 -9.21 7.26 -24.63
N GLU A 107 -9.29 6.61 -23.46
CA GLU A 107 -9.45 7.32 -22.16
C GLU A 107 -8.48 6.82 -21.07
N VAL A 108 -7.86 7.73 -20.32
CA VAL A 108 -6.96 7.41 -19.18
C VAL A 108 -7.79 6.92 -18.00
N LYS A 109 -8.11 5.63 -17.99
CA LYS A 109 -8.80 4.94 -16.90
C LYS A 109 -7.86 3.97 -16.19
N THR A 110 -7.93 3.90 -14.87
CA THR A 110 -7.19 2.90 -14.10
C THR A 110 -7.73 1.48 -14.37
N PRO A 111 -6.91 0.43 -14.20
CA PRO A 111 -7.39 -0.96 -14.25
C PRO A 111 -8.59 -1.20 -13.33
N GLU A 112 -9.53 -2.06 -13.76
CA GLU A 112 -10.77 -2.31 -13.02
C GLU A 112 -10.50 -2.95 -11.65
N ALA A 113 -10.93 -2.31 -10.56
CA ALA A 113 -10.64 -2.74 -9.19
C ALA A 113 -11.04 -4.19 -8.89
N ARG A 114 -12.19 -4.65 -9.41
CA ARG A 114 -12.68 -6.02 -9.24
C ARG A 114 -11.79 -7.06 -9.92
N LEU A 115 -11.33 -6.77 -11.15
CA LEU A 115 -10.38 -7.61 -11.86
C LEU A 115 -9.06 -7.68 -11.09
N CYS A 116 -8.54 -6.53 -10.67
CA CYS A 116 -7.28 -6.44 -9.94
C CYS A 116 -7.30 -7.24 -8.63
N SER A 117 -8.39 -7.12 -7.86
CA SER A 117 -8.57 -7.90 -6.62
C SER A 117 -8.60 -9.41 -6.90
N ARG A 118 -9.35 -9.85 -7.92
CA ARG A 118 -9.42 -11.27 -8.31
C ARG A 118 -8.06 -11.83 -8.74
N VAL A 119 -7.33 -11.09 -9.57
CA VAL A 119 -6.02 -11.52 -10.09
C VAL A 119 -5.00 -11.58 -8.96
N ARG A 120 -4.95 -10.56 -8.10
CA ARG A 120 -4.09 -10.55 -6.91
C ARG A 120 -4.40 -11.72 -5.98
N LYS A 121 -5.67 -11.98 -5.67
CA LYS A 121 -6.09 -13.13 -4.86
C LYS A 121 -5.64 -14.46 -5.46
N TYR A 122 -5.76 -14.63 -6.78
CA TYR A 122 -5.31 -15.84 -7.48
C TYR A 122 -3.80 -16.02 -7.40
N ILE A 123 -3.02 -14.96 -7.62
CA ILE A 123 -1.56 -14.99 -7.53
C ILE A 123 -1.15 -15.34 -6.10
N THR A 124 -1.65 -14.62 -5.10
CA THR A 124 -1.32 -14.87 -3.68
C THR A 124 -1.67 -16.28 -3.23
N LEU A 125 -2.81 -16.83 -3.68
CA LEU A 125 -3.19 -18.21 -3.40
C LEU A 125 -2.23 -19.23 -4.03
N ASN A 126 -1.71 -18.96 -5.22
CA ASN A 126 -0.75 -19.85 -5.86
C ASN A 126 0.64 -19.71 -5.23
N LEU A 127 1.05 -18.50 -4.82
CA LEU A 127 2.28 -18.28 -4.06
C LEU A 127 2.28 -19.13 -2.79
N SER A 128 1.20 -19.09 -1.99
CA SER A 128 1.12 -19.87 -0.75
C SER A 128 1.14 -21.39 -0.98
N LYS A 129 0.43 -21.88 -2.01
CA LYS A 129 0.48 -23.29 -2.41
C LYS A 129 1.88 -23.72 -2.83
N ILE A 130 2.55 -22.95 -3.67
CA ILE A 130 3.89 -23.30 -4.17
C ILE A 130 4.90 -23.32 -3.02
N THR A 131 4.82 -22.33 -2.13
CA THR A 131 5.63 -22.29 -0.91
C THR A 131 5.41 -23.53 -0.05
N SER A 132 4.16 -23.92 0.20
CA SER A 132 3.85 -25.13 0.98
C SER A 132 4.43 -26.41 0.37
N CYS A 133 4.55 -26.46 -0.95
CA CYS A 133 5.06 -27.62 -1.68
C CYS A 133 6.60 -27.68 -1.79
N LEU A 134 7.31 -26.57 -1.53
CA LEU A 134 8.77 -26.48 -1.69
C LEU A 134 9.54 -26.57 -0.35
N GLY A 135 8.84 -26.69 0.78
CA GLY A 135 9.41 -26.94 2.11
C GLY A 135 9.11 -25.83 3.14
N GLN A 136 9.07 -26.20 4.43
CA GLN A 136 8.60 -25.35 5.54
C GLN A 136 9.40 -24.06 5.78
N ASN A 137 10.61 -23.92 5.20
CA ASN A 137 11.51 -22.78 5.46
C ASN A 137 11.49 -21.70 4.37
N LEU A 138 10.70 -21.86 3.31
CA LEU A 138 10.64 -20.85 2.25
C LEU A 138 9.74 -19.68 2.67
N GLN A 139 10.36 -18.65 3.24
CA GLN A 139 9.64 -17.47 3.72
C GLN A 139 9.73 -16.33 2.70
N TYR A 140 8.60 -15.67 2.45
CA TYR A 140 8.53 -14.47 1.60
C TYR A 140 7.60 -13.43 2.21
N GLU A 141 7.83 -12.17 1.86
CA GLU A 141 7.01 -11.03 2.26
C GLU A 141 6.40 -10.37 1.03
N LEU A 142 5.14 -9.92 1.15
CA LEU A 142 4.47 -9.21 0.08
C LEU A 142 4.71 -7.70 0.24
N CYS A 143 4.92 -7.00 -0.86
CA CYS A 143 4.99 -5.55 -0.90
C CYS A 143 4.34 -5.01 -2.17
N THR A 144 4.08 -3.71 -2.21
CA THR A 144 3.62 -2.98 -3.39
C THR A 144 4.63 -1.92 -3.76
N GLN A 145 4.97 -1.84 -5.05
CA GLN A 145 5.84 -0.79 -5.57
C GLN A 145 5.03 0.18 -6.45
N CYS A 146 5.35 1.48 -6.35
CA CYS A 146 4.78 2.50 -7.22
C CYS A 146 5.07 2.17 -8.70
N PRO A 147 4.10 2.30 -9.62
CA PRO A 147 4.33 2.07 -11.05
C PRO A 147 5.43 2.95 -11.66
N ALA A 148 5.70 4.12 -11.06
CA ALA A 148 6.70 5.08 -11.52
C ALA A 148 8.12 4.81 -11.00
N SER A 149 8.30 3.85 -10.08
CA SER A 149 9.63 3.48 -9.58
C SER A 149 10.43 2.74 -10.67
N ARG A 150 11.76 2.97 -10.72
CA ARG A 150 12.65 2.17 -11.57
C ARG A 150 12.51 0.69 -11.18
N MET A 151 12.25 -0.17 -12.16
CA MET A 151 11.89 -1.59 -11.98
C MET A 151 12.97 -2.47 -11.34
N ASP A 152 14.12 -1.86 -11.00
CA ASP A 152 15.36 -2.54 -10.63
C ASP A 152 15.84 -2.20 -9.22
N SER A 153 15.21 -1.24 -8.52
CA SER A 153 15.60 -0.88 -7.15
C SER A 153 14.53 -1.27 -6.13
N ALA A 154 14.99 -1.65 -4.94
CA ALA A 154 14.14 -1.88 -3.77
C ALA A 154 13.52 -0.57 -3.24
N ASP A 155 13.90 0.57 -3.82
CA ASP A 155 13.41 1.89 -3.42
C ASP A 155 11.93 2.05 -3.77
N GLY A 156 11.14 2.50 -2.78
CA GLY A 156 9.69 2.74 -2.95
C GLY A 156 8.81 1.48 -2.84
N MET A 157 9.32 0.36 -2.30
CA MET A 157 8.49 -0.78 -1.90
C MET A 157 7.76 -0.50 -0.58
N VAL A 158 6.43 -0.61 -0.59
CA VAL A 158 5.55 -0.51 0.57
C VAL A 158 5.12 -1.92 0.97
N TRP A 159 5.55 -2.42 2.12
CA TRP A 159 5.21 -3.77 2.58
C TRP A 159 3.71 -3.95 2.78
N LEU A 160 3.13 -4.95 2.12
CA LEU A 160 1.78 -5.40 2.36
C LEU A 160 1.86 -6.29 3.60
N SER A 161 1.19 -5.91 4.67
CA SER A 161 1.21 -6.66 5.93
C SER A 161 1.02 -8.17 5.68
N PRO A 162 1.80 -9.04 6.34
CA PRO A 162 1.75 -10.49 6.10
C PRO A 162 0.41 -11.10 6.55
N PRO A 163 0.00 -12.28 6.02
CA PRO A 163 -0.99 -13.10 6.71
C PRO A 163 -0.44 -13.41 8.11
N PHE A 164 -1.23 -13.08 9.12
CA PHE A 164 -0.80 -12.89 10.51
C PHE A 164 -0.58 -14.23 11.27
N GLU A 165 0.30 -15.10 10.79
CA GLU A 165 0.71 -16.33 11.49
C GLU A 165 2.17 -16.71 11.19
N MET A 166 3.17 -15.90 11.57
CA MET A 166 4.56 -16.42 11.62
C MET A 166 5.61 -15.51 12.30
N TRP A 167 5.23 -14.80 13.35
CA TRP A 167 6.22 -14.24 14.26
C TRP A 167 6.08 -15.07 15.54
N PHE A 168 7.19 -15.58 16.08
CA PHE A 168 7.30 -16.60 17.13
C PHE A 168 7.29 -18.07 16.64
N ALA A 169 8.29 -18.42 15.83
CA ALA A 169 8.87 -19.76 15.89
C ALA A 169 10.40 -19.63 15.87
N ASP A 170 10.97 -19.88 17.04
CA ASP A 170 12.31 -20.40 17.28
C ASP A 170 13.50 -19.48 16.99
N GLU A 171 13.77 -18.57 17.94
CA GLU A 171 15.15 -18.35 18.37
C GLU A 171 15.26 -18.91 19.78
N GLY A 172 15.81 -20.11 19.89
CA GLY A 172 16.15 -20.70 21.17
C GLY A 172 17.11 -19.78 21.91
N HIS A 173 16.71 -19.34 23.10
CA HIS A 173 17.50 -19.24 24.33
C HIS A 173 16.50 -18.99 25.49
N ASP A 174 16.38 -20.01 26.34
CA ASP A 174 15.91 -20.04 27.74
C ASP A 174 14.61 -19.35 28.23
N GLN A 175 13.69 -20.22 28.68
CA GLN A 175 12.86 -20.20 29.90
C GLN A 175 11.67 -19.20 30.07
N ASP A 176 10.47 -19.81 29.98
CA ASP A 176 9.31 -19.66 30.88
C ASP A 176 8.41 -18.42 30.84
N ALA A 177 7.59 -18.31 29.78
CA ALA A 177 6.14 -18.08 29.90
C ALA A 177 5.43 -18.35 28.55
N PRO A 178 4.31 -19.10 28.49
CA PRO A 178 3.51 -19.16 27.27
C PRO A 178 2.99 -17.76 26.94
N ILE A 179 3.35 -17.20 25.77
CA ILE A 179 2.78 -15.96 25.27
C ILE A 179 1.27 -16.18 25.14
N MET A 180 0.50 -15.60 26.05
CA MET A 180 -0.95 -15.73 26.08
C MET A 180 -1.53 -15.22 24.74
N PRO A 181 -2.52 -15.92 24.13
CA PRO A 181 -3.15 -15.49 22.88
C PRO A 181 -3.62 -14.03 22.91
N GLU A 182 -3.94 -13.51 24.09
CA GLU A 182 -4.35 -12.14 24.33
C GLU A 182 -3.24 -11.11 24.10
N HIS A 183 -1.99 -11.43 24.44
CA HIS A 183 -0.83 -10.59 24.11
C HIS A 183 -0.58 -10.56 22.60
N MET A 184 -0.81 -11.70 21.94
CA MET A 184 -0.69 -11.76 20.48
C MET A 184 -1.72 -10.85 19.81
N ASN A 185 -2.97 -10.85 20.26
CA ASN A 185 -4.04 -9.97 19.74
C ASN A 185 -3.67 -8.49 19.79
N TYR A 186 -3.15 -8.01 20.93
CA TYR A 186 -2.65 -6.64 21.07
C TYR A 186 -1.52 -6.32 20.09
N ALA A 187 -0.55 -7.23 19.95
CA ALA A 187 0.54 -7.08 18.99
C ALA A 187 0.00 -7.02 17.54
N ARG A 188 -1.05 -7.80 17.20
CA ARG A 188 -1.66 -7.76 15.86
C ARG A 188 -2.28 -6.41 15.55
N LEU A 189 -3.06 -5.88 16.49
CA LEU A 189 -3.67 -4.57 16.34
C LEU A 189 -2.59 -3.50 16.20
N SER A 190 -1.55 -3.50 17.05
CA SER A 190 -0.50 -2.49 17.03
C SER A 190 0.30 -2.47 15.72
N VAL A 191 0.70 -3.64 15.21
CA VAL A 191 1.48 -3.76 13.97
C VAL A 191 0.68 -3.35 12.74
N ALA A 192 -0.64 -3.56 12.73
CA ALA A 192 -1.49 -3.12 11.62
C ALA A 192 -1.83 -1.63 11.71
N LEU A 193 -2.20 -1.15 12.91
CA LEU A 193 -2.67 0.20 13.17
C LEU A 193 -1.59 1.24 12.82
N ILE A 194 -0.36 1.05 13.28
CA ILE A 194 0.73 2.03 13.13
C ILE A 194 0.98 2.41 11.66
N PRO A 195 1.29 1.46 10.75
CA PRO A 195 1.57 1.79 9.36
C PRO A 195 0.31 2.19 8.57
N VAL A 196 -0.81 1.50 8.75
CA VAL A 196 -2.03 1.73 7.95
C VAL A 196 -2.66 3.08 8.30
N CYS A 197 -2.94 3.31 9.59
CA CYS A 197 -3.51 4.58 10.02
C CYS A 197 -2.51 5.73 9.88
N GLY A 198 -1.22 5.50 10.13
CA GLY A 198 -0.18 6.51 9.91
C GLY A 198 -0.15 6.99 8.45
N ASN A 199 -0.19 6.07 7.48
CA ASN A 199 -0.21 6.43 6.06
C ASN A 199 -1.51 7.13 5.65
N ALA A 200 -2.66 6.69 6.17
CA ALA A 200 -3.94 7.36 5.92
C ALA A 200 -3.92 8.81 6.42
N LEU A 201 -3.45 9.05 7.65
CA LEU A 201 -3.33 10.39 8.21
C LEU A 201 -2.32 11.26 7.46
N ARG A 202 -1.18 10.70 7.03
CA ARG A 202 -0.22 11.43 6.15
C ARG A 202 -0.90 11.88 4.88
N ARG A 203 -1.63 10.99 4.20
CA ARG A 203 -2.37 11.35 2.96
C ARG A 203 -3.39 12.46 3.22
N ILE A 204 -4.17 12.36 4.29
CA ILE A 204 -5.12 13.42 4.69
C ILE A 204 -4.37 14.75 4.87
N LEU A 205 -3.27 14.74 5.63
CA LEU A 205 -2.49 15.94 5.89
C LEU A 205 -1.98 16.56 4.59
N LEU A 206 -1.48 15.75 3.65
CA LEU A 206 -0.99 16.22 2.34
C LEU A 206 -2.11 16.76 1.44
N THR A 207 -3.28 16.12 1.44
CA THR A 207 -4.43 16.54 0.61
C THR A 207 -5.11 17.79 1.17
N HIS A 208 -5.19 17.92 2.49
CA HIS A 208 -5.89 19.02 3.17
C HIS A 208 -4.96 20.09 3.72
N PHE A 209 -3.70 20.11 3.30
CA PHE A 209 -2.82 21.19 3.69
C PHE A 209 -3.21 22.49 2.97
N PRO A 210 -3.24 23.65 3.65
CA PRO A 210 -3.66 24.91 3.05
C PRO A 210 -2.72 25.45 1.96
N VAL A 211 -1.58 24.81 1.72
CA VAL A 211 -0.53 25.23 0.77
C VAL A 211 0.02 24.03 0.00
N PRO A 212 0.66 24.25 -1.18
CA PRO A 212 1.37 23.20 -1.90
C PRO A 212 2.40 22.47 -1.02
N TYR A 213 2.73 21.22 -1.38
CA TYR A 213 3.64 20.37 -0.63
C TYR A 213 4.97 21.05 -0.24
N ALA A 214 5.52 21.87 -1.14
CA ALA A 214 6.78 22.58 -0.93
C ALA A 214 6.74 23.53 0.29
N ASP A 215 5.56 24.02 0.65
CA ASP A 215 5.38 25.07 1.65
C ASP A 215 4.84 24.53 2.99
N ILE A 216 4.58 23.22 3.09
CA ILE A 216 4.05 22.59 4.31
C ILE A 216 4.94 22.88 5.51
N TYR A 217 6.26 22.72 5.34
CA TYR A 217 7.23 22.92 6.39
C TYR A 217 7.32 24.40 6.81
N GLU A 218 7.22 25.33 5.87
CA GLU A 218 7.20 26.77 6.14
C GLU A 218 5.98 27.19 6.98
N VAL A 219 4.81 26.63 6.68
CA VAL A 219 3.59 26.90 7.46
C VAL A 219 3.68 26.31 8.87
N ILE A 220 4.27 25.11 9.03
CA ILE A 220 4.51 24.52 10.35
C ILE A 220 5.49 25.39 11.15
N LEU A 221 6.57 25.86 10.53
CA LEU A 221 7.53 26.79 11.14
C LEU A 221 6.87 28.11 11.54
N ALA A 222 6.06 28.70 10.66
CA ALA A 222 5.33 29.94 10.94
C ALA A 222 4.35 29.80 12.11
N LYS A 223 3.80 28.59 12.33
CA LYS A 223 2.91 28.27 13.45
C LYS A 223 3.62 27.70 14.68
N LYS A 224 4.96 27.59 14.68
CA LYS A 224 5.78 26.97 15.74
C LYS A 224 5.37 27.40 17.16
N LEU A 225 5.24 28.69 17.42
CA LEU A 225 4.87 29.18 18.76
C LEU A 225 3.52 28.66 19.27
N LYS A 226 2.56 28.44 18.36
CA LYS A 226 1.25 27.87 18.71
C LYS A 226 1.35 26.35 18.87
N LEU A 227 2.16 25.70 18.02
CA LEU A 227 2.31 24.25 17.99
C LEU A 227 3.15 23.70 19.15
N VAL A 228 4.14 24.44 19.63
CA VAL A 228 5.05 23.99 20.70
C VAL A 228 4.40 24.06 22.08
N ARG A 229 3.50 25.03 22.32
CA ARG A 229 2.89 25.29 23.63
C ARG A 229 2.27 24.06 24.32
N PRO A 230 1.49 23.19 23.63
CA PRO A 230 0.89 22.02 24.26
C PRO A 230 1.72 20.74 24.15
N LEU A 231 2.88 20.76 23.48
CA LEU A 231 3.73 19.58 23.27
C LEU A 231 4.77 19.42 24.38
N ASN A 232 5.12 18.19 24.70
CA ASN A 232 6.26 17.90 25.59
C ASN A 232 7.60 18.00 24.84
N ASN A 233 8.72 18.07 25.58
CA ASN A 233 10.05 18.24 24.99
C ASN A 233 10.40 17.17 23.93
N THR A 234 10.00 15.91 24.14
CA THR A 234 10.23 14.83 23.18
C THR A 234 9.45 15.05 21.89
N GLN A 235 8.18 15.43 21.99
CA GLN A 235 7.34 15.75 20.84
C GLN A 235 7.84 16.99 20.09
N ILE A 236 8.35 17.99 20.82
CA ILE A 236 8.99 19.17 20.23
C ILE A 236 10.23 18.77 19.43
N GLN A 237 11.10 17.90 19.99
CA GLN A 237 12.29 17.42 19.29
C GLN A 237 11.96 16.58 18.05
N VAL A 238 10.85 15.83 18.07
CA VAL A 238 10.38 15.11 16.88
C VAL A 238 9.88 16.09 15.82
N LEU A 239 9.06 17.08 16.21
CA LEU A 239 8.49 18.04 15.27
C LEU A 239 9.52 19.05 14.75
N PHE A 240 10.45 19.49 15.59
CA PHE A 240 11.52 20.45 15.31
C PHE A 240 12.87 19.87 15.77
N PRO A 241 13.51 19.02 14.94
CA PRO A 241 14.72 18.29 15.34
C PRO A 241 15.98 19.17 15.42
N ASP A 242 16.05 20.28 14.69
CA ASP A 242 17.06 21.30 14.92
C ASP A 242 16.82 21.96 16.29
N PRO A 243 17.81 22.04 17.20
CA PRO A 243 17.69 22.75 18.48
C PRO A 243 17.34 24.23 18.34
N LEU A 244 17.71 24.87 17.22
CA LEU A 244 17.30 26.23 16.87
C LEU A 244 15.87 26.25 16.30
N GLY A 245 15.37 25.09 15.88
CA GLY A 245 14.08 24.81 15.29
C GLY A 245 13.83 25.59 14.02
N ASN A 246 14.85 25.60 13.15
CA ASN A 246 14.78 26.15 11.80
C ASN A 246 14.32 25.12 10.77
N ASN A 247 14.15 23.86 11.18
CA ASN A 247 13.62 22.81 10.34
C ASN A 247 12.48 22.08 11.06
N VAL A 248 11.72 21.33 10.26
CA VAL A 248 10.63 20.47 10.72
C VAL A 248 11.01 19.03 10.38
N GLY A 249 10.68 18.10 11.28
CA GLY A 249 10.89 16.67 11.03
C GLY A 249 10.14 16.18 9.79
N THR A 250 10.64 15.12 9.16
CA THR A 250 9.99 14.56 7.97
C THR A 250 8.67 13.90 8.34
N LEU A 251 7.61 14.14 7.56
CA LEU A 251 6.27 13.57 7.80
C LEU A 251 6.27 12.04 7.94
N ASP A 252 7.19 11.34 7.27
CA ASP A 252 7.34 9.88 7.35
C ASP A 252 7.76 9.39 8.75
N GLN A 253 8.46 10.24 9.51
CA GLN A 253 8.94 9.94 10.86
C GLN A 253 7.88 10.22 11.94
N PHE A 254 6.79 10.91 11.59
CA PHE A 254 5.75 11.25 12.54
C PHE A 254 4.85 10.06 12.84
N ASP A 255 4.65 9.81 14.13
CA ASP A 255 3.70 8.82 14.62
C ASP A 255 2.26 9.31 14.45
N ILE A 256 1.29 8.43 14.73
CA ILE A 256 -0.14 8.76 14.63
C ILE A 256 -0.52 9.95 15.50
N SER A 257 0.08 10.08 16.68
CA SER A 257 -0.19 11.16 17.62
C SER A 257 0.21 12.51 17.01
N MET A 258 1.41 12.58 16.43
CA MET A 258 1.93 13.79 15.79
C MET A 258 1.16 14.13 14.51
N LEU A 259 0.80 13.13 13.70
CA LEU A 259 0.00 13.32 12.49
C LEU A 259 -1.41 13.84 12.82
N TYR A 260 -2.09 13.24 13.80
CA TYR A 260 -3.37 13.73 14.31
C TYR A 260 -3.26 15.18 14.78
N TYR A 261 -2.22 15.50 15.57
CA TYR A 261 -1.98 16.84 16.09
C TYR A 261 -1.83 17.87 14.98
N LEU A 262 -1.08 17.55 13.92
CA LEU A 262 -0.93 18.43 12.76
C LEU A 262 -2.25 18.58 11.99
N ILE A 263 -2.98 17.50 11.72
CA ILE A 263 -4.27 17.57 11.01
C ILE A 263 -5.22 18.54 11.74
N ARG A 264 -5.37 18.39 13.05
CA ARG A 264 -6.25 19.26 13.85
C ARG A 264 -5.84 20.73 13.85
N ASN A 265 -4.54 21.03 13.88
CA ASN A 265 -4.07 22.40 14.16
C ASN A 265 -3.58 23.17 12.93
N VAL A 266 -3.18 22.47 11.86
CA VAL A 266 -2.60 23.10 10.67
C VAL A 266 -3.34 22.81 9.37
N SER A 267 -4.09 21.72 9.28
CA SER A 267 -4.83 21.38 8.06
C SER A 267 -6.16 22.14 7.93
N THR A 268 -6.81 21.98 6.78
CA THR A 268 -8.16 22.50 6.48
C THR A 268 -9.27 21.49 6.80
N VAL A 269 -8.94 20.33 7.38
CA VAL A 269 -9.95 19.32 7.77
C VAL A 269 -10.92 19.94 8.78
N THR A 270 -12.20 19.89 8.44
CA THR A 270 -13.26 20.44 9.30
C THR A 270 -13.36 19.64 10.59
N GLU A 271 -13.56 20.36 11.69
CA GLU A 271 -13.82 19.75 12.99
C GLU A 271 -15.06 18.85 12.94
N PRO A 272 -15.00 17.63 13.50
CA PRO A 272 -16.18 16.78 13.62
C PRO A 272 -17.28 17.42 14.45
N LYS A 273 -18.53 16.99 14.30
CA LYS A 273 -19.69 17.60 14.97
C LYS A 273 -19.62 17.55 16.49
N THR A 274 -18.93 16.56 17.05
CA THR A 274 -18.69 16.42 18.49
C THR A 274 -17.57 17.32 18.99
N GLY A 275 -16.79 17.92 18.10
CA GLY A 275 -15.54 18.58 18.40
C GLY A 275 -14.36 17.61 18.47
N TRP A 276 -13.15 18.16 18.39
CA TRP A 276 -11.91 17.41 18.60
C TRP A 276 -11.77 16.91 20.05
N ASP A 277 -10.99 15.85 20.24
CA ASP A 277 -10.73 15.14 21.50
C ASP A 277 -11.95 14.47 22.14
N ARG A 278 -13.10 14.41 21.47
CA ARG A 278 -14.30 13.69 21.95
C ARG A 278 -14.41 12.30 21.34
N ASP A 279 -15.13 11.41 22.00
CA ASP A 279 -15.34 10.06 21.48
C ASP A 279 -16.37 10.10 20.33
N PRO A 280 -16.01 9.64 19.12
CA PRO A 280 -16.92 9.60 17.99
C PRO A 280 -18.12 8.65 18.19
N CYS A 281 -18.13 7.79 19.22
CA CYS A 281 -19.32 7.02 19.61
C CYS A 281 -20.53 7.90 19.98
N ASP A 282 -20.29 9.16 20.35
CA ASP A 282 -21.36 10.13 20.65
C ASP A 282 -22.16 10.53 19.40
N GLN A 283 -21.58 10.38 18.19
CA GLN A 283 -22.25 10.65 16.91
C GLN A 283 -21.84 9.66 15.81
N PRO A 284 -22.36 8.42 15.82
CA PRO A 284 -21.95 7.36 14.89
C PRO A 284 -22.30 7.65 13.42
N ARG A 285 -23.20 8.60 13.16
CA ARG A 285 -23.62 9.01 11.81
C ARG A 285 -22.78 10.12 11.19
N ASP A 286 -21.79 10.66 11.90
CA ASP A 286 -20.89 11.66 11.35
C ASP A 286 -19.86 10.99 10.43
N THR A 287 -20.08 11.04 9.12
CA THR A 287 -19.17 10.48 8.11
C THR A 287 -18.13 11.48 7.62
N SER A 288 -17.97 12.62 8.30
CA SER A 288 -16.97 13.61 7.93
C SER A 288 -15.54 13.07 8.08
N LEU A 289 -14.61 13.64 7.30
CA LEU A 289 -13.20 13.27 7.38
C LEU A 289 -12.63 13.54 8.78
N GLY A 290 -13.05 14.64 9.42
CA GLY A 290 -12.68 14.96 10.81
C GLY A 290 -13.15 13.88 11.79
N ALA A 291 -14.36 13.35 11.62
CA ALA A 291 -14.87 12.26 12.46
C ALA A 291 -14.07 10.96 12.27
N SER A 292 -13.67 10.65 11.04
CA SER A 292 -12.79 9.50 10.75
C SER A 292 -11.40 9.65 11.36
N VAL A 293 -10.83 10.87 11.36
CA VAL A 293 -9.56 11.17 12.05
C VAL A 293 -9.70 10.98 13.57
N GLU A 294 -10.80 11.44 14.16
CA GLU A 294 -11.10 11.24 15.59
C GLU A 294 -11.27 9.76 15.96
N ARG A 295 -11.91 8.95 15.10
CA ARG A 295 -12.01 7.50 15.32
C ARG A 295 -10.66 6.83 15.39
N ILE A 296 -9.72 7.17 14.51
CA ILE A 296 -8.36 6.63 14.56
C ILE A 296 -7.69 6.96 15.90
N ARG A 297 -7.79 8.23 16.36
CA ARG A 297 -7.24 8.63 17.66
C ARG A 297 -7.89 7.84 18.81
N SER A 298 -9.22 7.78 18.83
CA SER A 298 -9.97 7.07 19.87
C SER A 298 -9.57 5.60 19.92
N TYR A 299 -9.58 4.88 18.80
CA TYR A 299 -9.23 3.46 18.75
C TYR A 299 -7.80 3.20 19.20
N ARG A 300 -6.83 4.01 18.75
CA ARG A 300 -5.44 3.92 19.22
C ARG A 300 -5.36 4.11 20.74
N ASN A 301 -6.05 5.10 21.28
CA ASN A 301 -6.03 5.37 22.72
C ASN A 301 -6.68 4.26 23.52
N HIS A 302 -7.80 3.70 23.06
CA HIS A 302 -8.43 2.56 23.72
C HIS A 302 -7.57 1.31 23.66
N ILE A 303 -6.95 0.99 22.53
CA ILE A 303 -6.05 -0.17 22.42
C ILE A 303 -4.86 0.00 23.36
N ASN A 304 -4.23 1.18 23.38
CA ASN A 304 -3.12 1.46 24.28
C ASN A 304 -3.53 1.55 25.76
N GLY A 305 -4.79 1.90 26.04
CA GLY A 305 -5.35 1.96 27.39
C GLY A 305 -5.99 0.66 27.87
N HIS A 306 -6.13 -0.35 27.00
CA HIS A 306 -6.94 -1.53 27.28
C HIS A 306 -6.32 -2.47 28.31
N SER A 307 -5.00 -2.41 28.54
CA SER A 307 -4.42 -3.09 29.69
C SER A 307 -2.98 -2.66 29.96
N ALA A 308 -2.64 -2.53 31.25
CA ALA A 308 -1.27 -2.34 31.71
C ALA A 308 -0.35 -3.55 31.41
N ASP A 309 -0.93 -4.70 31.06
CA ASP A 309 -0.24 -5.95 30.73
C ASP A 309 -0.32 -6.35 29.24
N GLY A 310 -0.96 -5.55 28.39
CA GLY A 310 -1.02 -5.80 26.93
C GLY A 310 -1.92 -6.96 26.49
N ARG A 311 -2.86 -7.42 27.33
CA ARG A 311 -3.85 -8.46 26.99
C ARG A 311 -5.09 -7.86 26.33
N ILE A 312 -5.45 -8.39 25.16
CA ILE A 312 -6.71 -8.10 24.45
C ILE A 312 -7.38 -9.42 24.06
N SER A 313 -8.67 -9.59 24.41
CA SER A 313 -9.43 -10.78 24.01
C SER A 313 -9.64 -10.83 22.50
N ARG A 314 -9.87 -12.04 21.94
CA ARG A 314 -10.10 -12.19 20.49
C ARG A 314 -11.32 -11.38 20.03
N GLN A 315 -12.40 -11.40 20.78
CA GLN A 315 -13.62 -10.66 20.46
C GLN A 315 -13.34 -9.15 20.34
N VAL A 316 -12.64 -8.57 21.32
CA VAL A 316 -12.27 -7.15 21.31
C VAL A 316 -11.34 -6.85 20.13
N SER A 317 -10.41 -7.76 19.82
CA SER A 317 -9.51 -7.63 18.66
C SER A 317 -10.27 -7.60 17.34
N ASP A 318 -11.21 -8.52 17.13
CA ASP A 318 -12.00 -8.61 15.91
C ASP A 318 -12.90 -7.38 15.75
N ASP A 319 -13.47 -6.88 16.85
CA ASP A 319 -14.27 -5.65 16.87
C ASP A 319 -13.44 -4.42 16.43
N TYR A 320 -12.21 -4.27 16.97
CA TYR A 320 -11.32 -3.19 16.54
C TYR A 320 -10.88 -3.34 15.09
N TRP A 321 -10.66 -4.56 14.61
CA TRP A 321 -10.32 -4.80 13.21
C TRP A 321 -11.41 -4.29 12.26
N ASN A 322 -12.66 -4.66 12.51
CA ASN A 322 -13.81 -4.21 11.72
C ASN A 322 -13.96 -2.68 11.76
N LYS A 323 -13.74 -2.08 12.93
CA LYS A 323 -13.75 -0.62 13.11
C LYS A 323 -12.65 0.07 12.31
N PHE A 324 -11.44 -0.51 12.24
CA PHE A 324 -10.35 0.04 11.43
C PHE A 324 -10.66 -0.06 9.94
N GLU A 325 -11.10 -1.22 9.47
CA GLU A 325 -11.44 -1.43 8.06
C GLU A 325 -12.50 -0.43 7.59
N TYR A 326 -13.56 -0.23 8.38
CA TYR A 326 -14.59 0.76 8.12
C TYR A 326 -14.04 2.18 7.98
N VAL A 327 -13.21 2.62 8.94
CA VAL A 327 -12.68 3.99 8.94
C VAL A 327 -11.70 4.23 7.80
N ILE A 328 -10.86 3.25 7.47
CA ILE A 328 -9.95 3.36 6.33
C ILE A 328 -10.73 3.46 5.02
N HIS A 329 -11.77 2.64 4.85
CA HIS A 329 -12.64 2.72 3.68
C HIS A 329 -13.30 4.11 3.54
N ASP A 330 -13.84 4.68 4.64
CA ASP A 330 -14.43 6.02 4.64
C ASP A 330 -13.41 7.09 4.23
N ILE A 331 -12.18 7.03 4.76
CA ILE A 331 -11.10 7.95 4.39
C ILE A 331 -10.76 7.82 2.90
N GLU A 332 -10.59 6.60 2.40
CA GLU A 332 -10.24 6.36 1.01
C GLU A 332 -11.31 6.83 0.04
N ALA A 333 -12.59 6.65 0.37
CA ALA A 333 -13.70 7.14 -0.42
C ALA A 333 -13.66 8.66 -0.56
N VAL A 334 -13.51 9.40 0.55
CA VAL A 334 -13.44 10.86 0.55
C VAL A 334 -12.23 11.37 -0.25
N LEU A 335 -11.05 10.78 -0.04
CA LEU A 335 -9.84 11.20 -0.75
C LEU A 335 -9.95 10.90 -2.26
N CYS A 336 -10.60 9.81 -2.66
CA CYS A 336 -10.80 9.46 -4.06
C CYS A 336 -11.77 10.43 -4.77
N GLU A 337 -12.90 10.75 -4.14
CA GLU A 337 -13.88 11.70 -4.67
C GLU A 337 -13.28 13.11 -4.86
N GLN A 338 -12.44 13.55 -3.94
CA GLN A 338 -11.77 14.86 -4.03
C GLN A 338 -10.75 14.92 -5.17
N VAL A 339 -9.93 13.88 -5.35
CA VAL A 339 -8.97 13.82 -6.45
C VAL A 339 -9.69 13.85 -7.80
N CYS A 340 -10.80 13.11 -7.93
CA CYS A 340 -11.64 13.12 -9.13
C CYS A 340 -12.21 14.52 -9.41
N SER A 341 -12.73 15.19 -8.38
CA SER A 341 -13.31 16.53 -8.50
C SER A 341 -12.28 17.59 -8.89
N GLN A 342 -11.08 17.56 -8.31
CA GLN A 342 -9.99 18.49 -8.63
C GLN A 342 -9.52 18.34 -10.08
N GLU A 343 -9.43 17.11 -10.59
CA GLU A 343 -9.02 16.85 -11.98
C GLU A 343 -10.10 17.33 -12.97
N LEU A 344 -11.39 17.13 -12.66
CA LEU A 344 -12.50 17.66 -13.46
C LEU A 344 -12.49 19.20 -13.51
N GLU A 345 -12.22 19.87 -12.39
CA GLU A 345 -12.10 21.34 -12.38
C GLU A 345 -10.87 21.84 -13.15
N LYS A 346 -9.76 21.10 -13.12
CA LYS A 346 -8.57 21.41 -13.92
C LYS A 346 -8.87 21.28 -15.40
N GLN A 347 -9.55 20.22 -15.81
CA GLN A 347 -10.01 20.03 -17.19
C GLN A 347 -10.98 21.14 -17.60
N ARG A 348 -11.95 21.50 -16.74
CA ARG A 348 -12.87 22.60 -17.00
C ARG A 348 -12.14 23.94 -17.18
N ARG A 349 -11.15 24.25 -16.33
CA ARG A 349 -10.32 25.45 -16.46
C ARG A 349 -9.50 25.45 -17.75
N GLN A 350 -8.96 24.30 -18.14
CA GLN A 350 -8.23 24.15 -19.39
C GLN A 350 -9.14 24.38 -20.61
N VAL A 351 -10.36 23.84 -20.60
CA VAL A 351 -11.36 24.09 -21.65
C VAL A 351 -11.73 25.57 -21.73
N ILE A 352 -11.96 26.24 -20.60
CA ILE A 352 -12.25 27.69 -20.55
C ILE A 352 -11.08 28.49 -21.10
N SER A 353 -9.84 28.19 -20.71
CA SER A 353 -8.64 28.87 -21.21
C SER A 353 -8.44 28.69 -22.72
N ILE A 354 -8.79 27.54 -23.29
CA ILE A 354 -8.76 27.31 -24.75
C ILE A 354 -9.82 28.16 -25.45
N TYR A 355 -11.03 28.22 -24.87
CA TYR A 355 -12.13 29.02 -25.40
C TYR A 355 -11.82 30.52 -25.38
N GLU A 356 -11.20 31.04 -24.31
CA GLU A 356 -10.80 32.45 -24.19
C GLU A 356 -9.62 32.83 -25.09
N ALA A 357 -8.85 31.86 -25.58
CA ALA A 357 -7.71 32.07 -26.48
C ALA A 357 -8.07 32.03 -27.97
N CYS A 358 -9.30 31.61 -28.30
CA CYS A 358 -9.89 31.63 -29.64
C CYS A 358 -10.76 32.88 -29.81
#